data_AF-A0A9D6XFV2-F1
#
_entry.id   AF-A0A9D6XFV2-F1
#
_cell.length_a   1.000
_cell.length_b   1.000
_cell.length_c   1.000
_cell.angle_alpha   90.00
_cell.angle_beta   90.00
_cell.angle_gamma   90.00
#
_symmetry.space_group_name_H-M   'P 1'
#
loop_
_entity.id
_entity.type
_entity.pdbx_description
1 polymer ?
#
loop_
_entity_poly.entity_id
_entity_poly.type
_entity_poly.pdbx_seq_one_letter_code
_entity_poly.pdbx_strand_id
1 'polypeptide(L)'
;MSIYDLKGARVSPMEQARTLYYKAEAYGHIANMGLRVGPLTMLGHLRSKPWLKVLLDCGTLFDMSTKGREGLYRQASAMALSRVVKAITETLEGVFTRPEYTVMHEDLVPPEIIYAMGLNPWMAELLGIMGPLIRSDFAERYIDVSENAGTPPDICSLPKATMGLALKGEMPRPAAILTSNMPCDGGMSCYTVLERELNVPTFRLDVPYNFYDERSTKYFADELFRAVKWLEANTPGRMDWDRLKEICDERNRSVEYQMELWDLIREKPAPLAGEALYLGHMIFMVAMPGRPACTEYMKTMVDMAKRIRAEGGALHNERFRAALWNPPTLVYPELIAWAEQRYGVVTLMDMISYNRHPYIDTKSPQTIMEGLSRIIMQGPMARHTRGPQTNFFTDLFDLYERFNLDMIWMAGHMGCKNTMALNGMFREKCRERGIPLLIIQYDLSDTRVVSPAEIRKQAEGFMETVIKAEPSK
;
A
#
# COMPACT_ATOMS: atom_id res chain seq x y z
N MET A 1 -20.34 -16.05 -10.96
CA MET A 1 -19.66 -17.13 -10.22
C MET A 1 -18.62 -16.52 -9.30
N SER A 2 -18.54 -16.97 -8.06
CA SER A 2 -17.43 -16.68 -7.15
C SER A 2 -16.14 -17.34 -7.65
N ILE A 3 -14.97 -16.87 -7.22
CA ILE A 3 -13.71 -17.59 -7.46
C ILE A 3 -13.74 -19.01 -6.85
N TYR A 4 -14.62 -19.26 -5.87
CA TYR A 4 -14.89 -20.59 -5.31
C TYR A 4 -15.72 -21.50 -6.20
N ASP A 5 -16.39 -20.95 -7.23
CA ASP A 5 -17.18 -21.71 -8.18
C ASP A 5 -16.39 -22.03 -9.46
N LEU A 6 -15.22 -21.41 -9.65
CA LEU A 6 -14.30 -21.72 -10.76
C LEU A 6 -13.56 -23.02 -10.44
N LYS A 7 -13.48 -23.95 -11.40
CA LYS A 7 -12.63 -25.14 -11.29
C LYS A 7 -11.18 -24.68 -11.21
N GLY A 8 -10.66 -24.54 -10.00
CA GLY A 8 -9.26 -24.21 -9.77
C GLY A 8 -8.36 -25.24 -10.44
N ALA A 9 -7.24 -24.78 -10.96
CA ALA A 9 -6.24 -25.65 -11.55
C ALA A 9 -5.73 -26.66 -10.49
N ARG A 10 -5.39 -27.89 -10.91
CA ARG A 10 -4.96 -28.96 -9.99
C ARG A 10 -3.54 -28.68 -9.52
N VAL A 11 -3.41 -27.91 -8.43
CA VAL A 11 -2.14 -27.62 -7.77
C VAL A 11 -1.49 -28.90 -7.26
N SER A 12 -0.23 -29.14 -7.62
CA SER A 12 0.51 -30.33 -7.19
C SER A 12 0.71 -30.36 -5.67
N PRO A 13 0.88 -31.56 -5.05
CA PRO A 13 1.16 -31.66 -3.61
C PRO A 13 2.39 -30.86 -3.17
N MET A 14 3.41 -30.76 -4.03
CA MET A 14 4.63 -30.01 -3.74
C MET A 14 4.38 -28.49 -3.67
N GLU A 15 3.56 -27.94 -4.57
CA GLU A 15 3.20 -26.52 -4.57
C GLU A 15 2.28 -26.15 -3.40
N GLN A 16 1.37 -27.06 -3.04
CA GLN A 16 0.57 -26.93 -1.82
C GLN A 16 1.47 -26.89 -0.58
N ALA A 17 2.46 -27.80 -0.50
CA ALA A 17 3.43 -27.81 0.61
C ALA A 17 4.25 -26.51 0.69
N ARG A 18 4.70 -25.96 -0.45
CA ARG A 18 5.42 -24.66 -0.48
C ARG A 18 4.55 -23.49 -0.02
N THR A 19 3.28 -23.46 -0.45
CA THR A 19 2.33 -22.43 -0.01
C THR A 19 2.08 -22.54 1.50
N LEU A 20 1.92 -23.77 2.00
CA LEU A 20 1.72 -24.06 3.41
C LEU A 20 2.95 -23.65 4.25
N TYR A 21 4.16 -23.83 3.71
CA TYR A 21 5.39 -23.35 4.35
C TYR A 21 5.36 -21.84 4.61
N TYR A 22 5.07 -21.01 3.60
CA TYR A 22 5.01 -19.56 3.79
C TYR A 22 3.85 -19.12 4.69
N LYS A 23 2.72 -19.82 4.63
CA LYS A 23 1.60 -19.60 5.55
C LYS A 23 2.00 -19.91 7.01
N ALA A 24 2.69 -21.03 7.23
CA ALA A 24 3.21 -21.40 8.55
C ALA A 24 4.31 -20.44 9.04
N GLU A 25 5.18 -19.97 8.14
CA GLU A 25 6.19 -18.95 8.43
C GLU A 25 5.52 -17.64 8.91
N ALA A 26 4.48 -17.17 8.22
CA ALA A 26 3.70 -16.00 8.62
C ALA A 26 3.07 -16.14 10.01
N TYR A 27 2.45 -17.30 10.31
CA TYR A 27 1.96 -17.58 11.67
C TYR A 27 3.10 -17.66 12.70
N GLY A 28 4.25 -18.17 12.31
CA GLY A 28 5.47 -18.16 13.12
C GLY A 28 5.92 -16.75 13.48
N HIS A 29 5.87 -15.81 12.53
CA HIS A 29 6.17 -14.40 12.80
C HIS A 29 5.19 -13.77 13.81
N ILE A 30 3.89 -14.02 13.66
CA ILE A 30 2.86 -13.54 14.60
C ILE A 30 3.07 -14.14 16.00
N ALA A 31 3.35 -15.45 16.09
CA ALA A 31 3.62 -16.11 17.36
C ALA A 31 4.89 -15.58 18.02
N ASN A 32 5.97 -15.40 17.24
CA ASN A 32 7.24 -14.86 17.74
C ASN A 32 7.09 -13.42 18.25
N MET A 33 6.31 -12.58 17.57
CA MET A 33 5.97 -11.23 18.06
C MET A 33 5.31 -11.33 19.44
N GLY A 34 4.31 -12.22 19.61
CA GLY A 34 3.65 -12.44 20.91
C GLY A 34 4.60 -12.93 22.01
N LEU A 35 5.58 -13.77 21.67
CA LEU A 35 6.61 -14.23 22.61
C LEU A 35 7.56 -13.10 23.02
N ARG A 36 8.00 -12.26 22.07
CA ARG A 36 8.94 -11.16 22.32
C ARG A 36 8.31 -9.99 23.07
N VAL A 37 7.06 -9.67 22.78
CA VAL A 37 6.25 -8.70 23.56
C VAL A 37 6.03 -9.21 25.00
N GLY A 38 6.10 -10.53 25.21
CA GLY A 38 5.81 -11.18 26.47
C GLY A 38 4.37 -11.68 26.50
N PRO A 39 4.12 -12.99 26.73
CA PRO A 39 2.77 -13.58 26.61
C PRO A 39 1.69 -12.89 27.47
N LEU A 40 2.02 -12.50 28.70
CA LEU A 40 1.07 -11.82 29.60
C LEU A 40 0.75 -10.39 29.12
N THR A 41 1.77 -9.65 28.66
CA THR A 41 1.61 -8.32 28.07
C THR A 41 0.77 -8.41 26.79
N MET A 42 1.07 -9.39 25.94
CA MET A 42 0.31 -9.65 24.71
C MET A 42 -1.15 -9.98 24.98
N LEU A 43 -1.46 -10.75 26.04
CA LEU A 43 -2.85 -10.97 26.47
C LEU A 43 -3.55 -9.68 26.90
N GLY A 44 -2.83 -8.75 27.55
CA GLY A 44 -3.32 -7.41 27.86
C GLY A 44 -3.61 -6.59 26.59
N HIS A 45 -2.72 -6.66 25.61
CA HIS A 45 -2.94 -6.03 24.30
C HIS A 45 -4.12 -6.65 23.55
N LEU A 46 -4.27 -7.97 23.50
CA LEU A 46 -5.41 -8.64 22.86
C LEU A 46 -6.77 -8.26 23.48
N ARG A 47 -6.80 -7.92 24.78
CA ARG A 47 -8.01 -7.41 25.47
C ARG A 47 -8.30 -5.94 25.13
N SER A 48 -7.26 -5.10 25.17
CA SER A 48 -7.41 -3.65 24.91
C SER A 48 -7.49 -3.31 23.42
N LYS A 49 -7.00 -4.18 22.54
CA LYS A 49 -6.90 -4.00 21.09
C LYS A 49 -7.38 -5.28 20.39
N PRO A 50 -8.71 -5.53 20.35
CA PRO A 50 -9.26 -6.75 19.77
C PRO A 50 -8.90 -6.97 18.30
N TRP A 51 -8.59 -5.91 17.54
CA TRP A 51 -8.13 -5.99 16.16
C TRP A 51 -6.86 -6.85 15.98
N LEU A 52 -6.05 -7.05 17.04
CA LEU A 52 -4.88 -7.94 16.97
C LEU A 52 -5.25 -9.39 16.63
N LYS A 53 -6.49 -9.81 16.91
CA LYS A 53 -6.99 -11.15 16.55
C LYS A 53 -7.14 -11.32 15.04
N VAL A 54 -7.35 -10.23 14.30
CA VAL A 54 -7.49 -10.26 12.84
C VAL A 54 -6.19 -10.70 12.18
N LEU A 55 -5.03 -10.50 12.81
CA LEU A 55 -3.77 -11.04 12.32
C LEU A 55 -3.81 -12.58 12.17
N LEU A 56 -4.61 -13.28 12.97
CA LEU A 56 -4.76 -14.74 12.87
C LEU A 56 -5.54 -15.17 11.61
N ASP A 57 -6.31 -14.25 11.04
CA ASP A 57 -7.04 -14.45 9.79
C ASP A 57 -6.16 -14.19 8.55
N CYS A 58 -4.86 -13.88 8.72
CA CYS A 58 -3.95 -13.63 7.61
C CYS A 58 -3.91 -14.80 6.62
N GLY A 59 -4.17 -16.02 7.08
CA GLY A 59 -4.29 -17.20 6.23
C GLY A 59 -5.35 -17.10 5.13
N THR A 60 -6.41 -16.32 5.35
CA THR A 60 -7.44 -16.02 4.34
C THR A 60 -6.83 -15.25 3.18
N LEU A 61 -5.97 -14.25 3.47
CA LEU A 61 -5.28 -13.47 2.43
C LEU A 61 -4.36 -14.35 1.57
N PHE A 62 -3.67 -15.32 2.17
CA PHE A 62 -2.91 -16.31 1.40
C PHE A 62 -3.79 -17.13 0.47
N ASP A 63 -4.92 -17.61 0.98
CA ASP A 63 -5.82 -18.46 0.20
C ASP A 63 -6.45 -17.68 -0.95
N MET A 64 -6.78 -16.41 -0.72
CA MET A 64 -7.29 -15.45 -1.71
C MET A 64 -6.27 -15.14 -2.81
N SER A 65 -5.06 -14.70 -2.46
CA SER A 65 -4.04 -14.26 -3.42
C SER A 65 -3.35 -15.40 -4.16
N THR A 66 -3.36 -16.63 -3.63
CA THR A 66 -2.72 -17.77 -4.32
C THR A 66 -3.72 -18.57 -5.15
N LYS A 67 -5.01 -18.27 -5.08
CA LYS A 67 -6.05 -19.09 -5.70
C LYS A 67 -5.93 -19.14 -7.22
N GLY A 68 -5.97 -20.35 -7.78
CA GLY A 68 -5.87 -20.57 -9.23
C GLY A 68 -4.49 -20.30 -9.85
N ARG A 69 -3.54 -19.76 -9.08
CA ARG A 69 -2.14 -19.61 -9.50
C ARG A 69 -1.39 -20.93 -9.32
N GLU A 70 -0.45 -21.18 -10.23
CA GLU A 70 0.40 -22.37 -10.27
C GLU A 70 1.89 -21.98 -10.26
N GLY A 71 2.76 -22.97 -10.09
CA GLY A 71 4.20 -22.85 -10.27
C GLY A 71 4.88 -21.80 -9.41
N LEU A 72 5.91 -21.19 -9.99
CA LEU A 72 6.69 -20.15 -9.33
C LEU A 72 5.87 -18.86 -9.08
N TYR A 73 4.82 -18.59 -9.84
CA TYR A 73 3.97 -17.41 -9.60
C TYR A 73 3.15 -17.53 -8.32
N ARG A 74 2.56 -18.71 -8.08
CA ARG A 74 1.92 -19.04 -6.80
C ARG A 74 2.90 -18.88 -5.63
N GLN A 75 4.11 -19.40 -5.81
CA GLN A 75 5.17 -19.32 -4.80
C GLN A 75 5.56 -17.87 -4.50
N ALA A 76 5.78 -17.05 -5.53
CA ALA A 76 6.12 -15.64 -5.38
C ALA A 76 5.03 -14.86 -4.63
N SER A 77 3.76 -15.14 -4.93
CA SER A 77 2.60 -14.53 -4.25
C SER A 77 2.58 -14.89 -2.75
N ALA A 78 2.74 -16.17 -2.41
CA ALA A 78 2.76 -16.62 -1.02
C ALA A 78 3.98 -16.07 -0.25
N MET A 79 5.14 -16.06 -0.88
CA MET A 79 6.35 -15.49 -0.29
C MET A 79 6.19 -14.00 -0.02
N ALA A 80 5.62 -13.24 -0.95
CA ALA A 80 5.38 -11.82 -0.79
C ALA A 80 4.51 -11.53 0.44
N LEU A 81 3.42 -12.27 0.61
CA LEU A 81 2.55 -12.17 1.79
C LEU A 81 3.28 -12.52 3.09
N SER A 82 4.10 -13.57 3.11
CA SER A 82 4.88 -13.93 4.30
C SER A 82 5.83 -12.81 4.72
N ARG A 83 6.55 -12.21 3.75
CA ARG A 83 7.46 -11.09 4.00
C ARG A 83 6.72 -9.84 4.47
N VAL A 84 5.53 -9.57 3.94
CA VAL A 84 4.66 -8.47 4.40
C VAL A 84 4.21 -8.70 5.85
N VAL A 85 3.74 -9.90 6.19
CA VAL A 85 3.36 -10.24 7.57
C VAL A 85 4.55 -10.07 8.51
N LYS A 86 5.74 -10.56 8.13
CA LYS A 86 6.96 -10.36 8.90
C LYS A 86 7.23 -8.87 9.17
N ALA A 87 7.23 -8.04 8.12
CA ALA A 87 7.49 -6.61 8.24
C ALA A 87 6.50 -5.88 9.18
N ILE A 88 5.20 -6.22 9.06
CA ILE A 88 4.15 -5.67 9.93
C ILE A 88 4.36 -6.14 11.38
N THR A 89 4.62 -7.42 11.61
CA THR A 89 4.83 -7.95 12.96
C THR A 89 6.08 -7.38 13.64
N GLU A 90 7.17 -7.15 12.91
CA GLU A 90 8.36 -6.47 13.44
C GLU A 90 8.05 -5.02 13.84
N THR A 91 7.25 -4.33 13.04
CA THR A 91 6.82 -2.95 13.35
C THR A 91 5.95 -2.94 14.60
N LEU A 92 4.96 -3.82 14.68
CA LEU A 92 4.08 -3.96 15.84
C LEU A 92 4.84 -4.39 17.11
N GLU A 93 5.83 -5.27 16.98
CA GLU A 93 6.73 -5.63 18.08
C GLU A 93 7.39 -4.38 18.68
N GLY A 94 7.95 -3.51 17.84
CA GLY A 94 8.54 -2.24 18.26
C GLY A 94 7.54 -1.31 18.95
N VAL A 95 6.33 -1.21 18.41
CA VAL A 95 5.24 -0.38 18.97
C VAL A 95 4.83 -0.86 20.37
N PHE A 96 4.76 -2.17 20.61
CA PHE A 96 4.31 -2.72 21.89
C PHE A 96 5.44 -2.86 22.92
N THR A 97 6.67 -3.10 22.49
CA THR A 97 7.82 -3.26 23.41
C THR A 97 8.45 -1.94 23.81
N ARG A 98 8.43 -0.94 22.92
CA ARG A 98 9.11 0.35 23.10
C ARG A 98 8.23 1.51 22.63
N PRO A 99 7.03 1.70 23.22
CA PRO A 99 6.12 2.78 22.83
C PRO A 99 6.75 4.17 22.99
N GLU A 100 7.67 4.35 23.94
CA GLU A 100 8.42 5.59 24.19
C GLU A 100 9.45 5.92 23.10
N TYR A 101 9.79 4.96 22.24
CA TYR A 101 10.60 5.16 21.03
C TYR A 101 9.74 5.21 19.77
N THR A 102 8.42 5.10 19.88
CA THR A 102 7.53 5.03 18.72
C THR A 102 7.09 6.41 18.28
N VAL A 103 7.30 6.74 17.00
CA VAL A 103 6.74 7.93 16.36
C VAL A 103 5.67 7.47 15.39
N MET A 104 4.43 7.87 15.67
CA MET A 104 3.36 7.68 14.73
C MET A 104 3.49 8.71 13.62
N HIS A 105 3.35 8.29 12.36
CA HIS A 105 3.44 9.19 11.23
C HIS A 105 2.32 8.94 10.22
N GLU A 106 2.09 9.95 9.39
CA GLU A 106 1.29 9.88 8.16
C GLU A 106 2.08 9.24 7.03
N ASP A 107 1.37 8.59 6.09
CA ASP A 107 1.95 7.91 4.93
C ASP A 107 2.82 8.82 4.05
N LEU A 108 2.56 10.14 4.07
CA LEU A 108 3.32 11.16 3.36
C LEU A 108 4.34 11.92 4.22
N VAL A 109 4.90 11.23 5.21
CA VAL A 109 6.06 11.68 6.01
C VAL A 109 7.20 10.68 5.83
N PRO A 110 8.46 11.11 5.61
CA PRO A 110 9.55 10.18 5.31
C PRO A 110 9.98 9.40 6.57
N PRO A 111 9.72 8.09 6.68
CA PRO A 111 10.09 7.30 7.85
C PRO A 111 11.60 7.12 8.01
N GLU A 112 12.40 7.39 6.97
CA GLU A 112 13.86 7.33 6.98
C GLU A 112 14.46 8.21 8.08
N ILE A 113 13.88 9.39 8.31
CA ILE A 113 14.30 10.30 9.39
C ILE A 113 14.08 9.64 10.75
N ILE A 114 12.91 9.03 10.95
CA ILE A 114 12.55 8.35 12.21
C ILE A 114 13.51 7.18 12.47
N TYR A 115 13.79 6.37 11.44
CA TYR A 115 14.77 5.28 11.53
C TYR A 115 16.18 5.79 11.85
N ALA A 116 16.64 6.86 11.20
CA ALA A 116 17.96 7.44 11.44
C ALA A 116 18.11 7.96 12.87
N MET A 117 17.01 8.44 13.48
CA MET A 117 16.99 8.87 14.89
C MET A 117 17.00 7.73 15.91
N GLY A 118 16.99 6.47 15.46
CA GLY A 118 16.86 5.30 16.33
C GLY A 118 15.48 5.12 16.93
N LEU A 119 14.45 5.69 16.29
CA LEU A 119 13.04 5.60 16.68
C LEU A 119 12.31 4.55 15.82
N ASN A 120 11.14 4.13 16.29
CA ASN A 120 10.26 3.17 15.62
C ASN A 120 9.15 3.93 14.87
N PRO A 121 9.15 3.97 13.53
CA PRO A 121 8.05 4.56 12.77
C PRO A 121 6.82 3.67 12.80
N TRP A 122 5.66 4.29 12.98
CA TRP A 122 4.34 3.65 12.92
C TRP A 122 3.39 4.45 12.02
N MET A 123 3.15 3.97 10.80
CA MET A 123 2.17 4.58 9.89
C MET A 123 0.75 4.30 10.39
N ALA A 124 -0.01 5.33 10.75
CA ALA A 124 -1.31 5.16 11.41
C ALA A 124 -2.35 4.46 10.52
N GLU A 125 -2.29 4.70 9.22
CA GLU A 125 -3.17 4.16 8.19
C GLU A 125 -2.95 2.66 7.95
N LEU A 126 -1.82 2.09 8.39
CA LEU A 126 -1.47 0.70 8.13
C LEU A 126 -2.57 -0.27 8.58
N LEU A 127 -3.24 0.02 9.71
CA LEU A 127 -4.36 -0.81 10.19
C LEU A 127 -5.61 -0.64 9.33
N GLY A 128 -5.90 0.58 8.89
CA GLY A 128 -7.01 0.87 7.97
C GLY A 128 -6.82 0.24 6.58
N ILE A 129 -5.57 -0.03 6.20
CA ILE A 129 -5.21 -0.69 4.94
C ILE A 129 -5.23 -2.22 5.09
N MET A 130 -4.46 -2.74 6.05
CA MET A 130 -4.23 -4.18 6.20
C MET A 130 -5.43 -4.90 6.81
N GLY A 131 -6.19 -4.24 7.67
CA GLY A 131 -7.38 -4.82 8.29
C GLY A 131 -8.41 -5.28 7.25
N PRO A 132 -8.90 -4.39 6.37
CA PRO A 132 -9.84 -4.75 5.31
C PRO A 132 -9.29 -5.79 4.31
N LEU A 133 -7.99 -5.76 4.01
CA LEU A 133 -7.35 -6.77 3.15
C LEU A 133 -7.40 -8.18 3.76
N ILE A 134 -7.25 -8.29 5.08
CA ILE A 134 -7.32 -9.58 5.77
C ILE A 134 -8.79 -10.00 5.98
N ARG A 135 -9.64 -9.04 6.34
CA ARG A 135 -11.05 -9.23 6.67
C ARG A 135 -11.85 -8.01 6.19
N SER A 136 -12.65 -8.18 5.15
CA SER A 136 -13.28 -7.06 4.43
C SER A 136 -14.20 -6.15 5.26
N ASP A 137 -14.89 -6.69 6.27
CA ASP A 137 -15.76 -5.93 7.19
C ASP A 137 -15.00 -5.29 8.37
N PHE A 138 -13.67 -5.40 8.42
CA PHE A 138 -12.83 -4.92 9.53
C PHE A 138 -13.10 -3.46 9.91
N ALA A 139 -13.17 -2.59 8.92
CA ALA A 139 -13.22 -1.15 9.15
C ALA A 139 -14.62 -0.64 9.50
N GLU A 140 -15.69 -1.39 9.22
CA GLU A 140 -17.09 -0.95 9.38
C GLU A 140 -17.37 -0.48 10.80
N ARG A 141 -16.94 -1.25 11.80
CA ARG A 141 -17.12 -0.88 13.22
C ARG A 141 -16.42 0.44 13.55
N TYR A 142 -15.24 0.68 13.01
CA TYR A 142 -14.47 1.89 13.31
C TYR A 142 -15.01 3.10 12.55
N ILE A 143 -15.51 2.90 11.33
CA ILE A 143 -16.25 3.91 10.58
C ILE A 143 -17.47 4.35 11.38
N ASP A 144 -18.26 3.42 11.90
CA ASP A 144 -19.45 3.73 12.71
C ASP A 144 -19.09 4.53 13.98
N VAL A 145 -17.98 4.20 14.65
CA VAL A 145 -17.51 4.96 15.82
C VAL A 145 -17.18 6.40 15.43
N SER A 146 -16.48 6.61 14.32
CA SER A 146 -16.12 7.95 13.84
C SER A 146 -17.34 8.77 13.44
N GLU A 147 -18.27 8.19 12.67
CA GLU A 147 -19.47 8.89 12.22
C GLU A 147 -20.38 9.26 13.41
N ASN A 148 -20.55 8.35 14.38
CA ASN A 148 -21.30 8.63 15.60
C ASN A 148 -20.63 9.69 16.49
N ALA A 149 -19.31 9.86 16.37
CA ALA A 149 -18.56 10.94 17.03
C ALA A 149 -18.64 12.29 16.29
N GLY A 150 -19.34 12.35 15.15
CA GLY A 150 -19.59 13.57 14.39
C GLY A 150 -18.69 13.74 13.15
N THR A 151 -17.88 12.74 12.78
CA THR A 151 -17.12 12.77 11.53
C THR A 151 -18.08 12.70 10.34
N PRO A 152 -18.04 13.65 9.39
CA PRO A 152 -18.93 13.63 8.24
C PRO A 152 -18.81 12.34 7.40
N PRO A 153 -19.94 11.76 6.96
CA PRO A 153 -19.94 10.48 6.25
C PRO A 153 -19.28 10.55 4.87
N ASP A 154 -19.15 11.74 4.29
CA ASP A 154 -18.51 12.00 2.99
C ASP A 154 -16.97 12.05 3.05
N ILE A 155 -16.38 11.94 4.25
CA ILE A 155 -14.93 11.70 4.41
C ILE A 155 -14.61 10.27 3.99
N CYS A 156 -13.44 10.09 3.35
CA CYS A 156 -12.88 8.79 2.97
C CYS A 156 -12.97 7.78 4.12
N SER A 157 -13.38 6.55 3.81
CA SER A 157 -13.56 5.49 4.81
C SER A 157 -12.25 5.07 5.49
N LEU A 158 -11.10 5.22 4.82
CA LEU A 158 -9.79 4.93 5.38
C LEU A 158 -9.46 5.83 6.61
N PRO A 159 -9.40 7.17 6.51
CA PRO A 159 -9.19 8.01 7.69
C PRO A 159 -10.31 7.86 8.71
N LYS A 160 -11.58 7.62 8.32
CA LYS A 160 -12.66 7.30 9.29
C LYS A 160 -12.34 6.03 10.09
N ALA A 161 -11.79 4.99 9.48
CA ALA A 161 -11.39 3.79 10.20
C ALA A 161 -10.24 4.08 11.18
N THR A 162 -9.23 4.85 10.76
CA THR A 162 -8.09 5.26 11.62
C THR A 162 -8.54 6.13 12.80
N MET A 163 -9.40 7.12 12.57
CA MET A 163 -10.04 7.93 13.63
C MET A 163 -10.83 7.05 14.59
N GLY A 164 -11.56 6.06 14.07
CA GLY A 164 -12.41 5.18 14.85
C GLY A 164 -11.60 4.30 15.79
N LEU A 165 -10.46 3.78 15.33
CA LEU A 165 -9.49 3.08 16.18
C LEU A 165 -9.00 3.95 17.34
N ALA A 166 -8.72 5.22 17.09
CA ALA A 166 -8.28 6.16 18.12
C ALA A 166 -9.40 6.50 19.12
N LEU A 167 -10.60 6.85 18.64
CA LEU A 167 -11.79 7.16 19.45
C LEU A 167 -12.23 5.99 20.33
N LYS A 168 -12.04 4.76 19.85
CA LYS A 168 -12.33 3.55 20.62
C LYS A 168 -11.22 3.22 21.64
N GLY A 169 -10.10 3.95 21.64
CA GLY A 169 -8.94 3.71 22.49
C GLY A 169 -8.13 2.45 22.11
N GLU A 170 -8.27 1.97 20.88
CA GLU A 170 -7.63 0.75 20.39
C GLU A 170 -6.35 1.04 19.56
N MET A 171 -6.12 2.31 19.19
CA MET A 171 -4.87 2.75 18.57
C MET A 171 -3.70 2.68 19.59
N PRO A 172 -2.53 2.11 19.23
CA PRO A 172 -1.35 2.20 20.07
C PRO A 172 -0.93 3.65 20.32
N ARG A 173 -0.59 3.97 21.58
CA ARG A 173 -0.14 5.31 21.97
C ARG A 173 1.36 5.47 21.68
N PRO A 174 1.77 6.39 20.79
CA PRO A 174 3.18 6.66 20.49
C PRO A 174 3.78 7.66 21.48
N ALA A 175 5.07 7.96 21.35
CA ALA A 175 5.73 9.07 22.03
C ALA A 175 5.38 10.42 21.39
N ALA A 176 5.23 10.46 20.06
CA ALA A 176 4.92 11.65 19.29
C ALA A 176 4.21 11.31 17.97
N ILE A 177 3.57 12.30 17.36
CA ILE A 177 2.93 12.22 16.05
C ILE A 177 3.60 13.19 15.07
N LEU A 178 3.92 12.71 13.87
CA LEU A 178 4.27 13.53 12.70
C LEU A 178 3.17 13.41 11.65
N THR A 179 2.67 14.54 11.16
CA THR A 179 1.63 14.58 10.11
C THR A 179 1.93 15.74 9.17
N SER A 180 1.18 15.84 8.09
CA SER A 180 1.30 16.90 7.09
C SER A 180 -0.08 17.46 6.71
N ASN A 181 -0.09 18.40 5.79
CA ASN A 181 -1.30 18.89 5.12
C ASN A 181 -1.61 18.09 3.83
N MET A 182 -1.22 16.81 3.75
CA MET A 182 -1.41 15.92 2.60
C MET A 182 -2.19 14.64 2.98
N PRO A 183 -2.51 13.76 2.01
CA PRO A 183 -2.78 14.11 0.60
C PRO A 183 -4.06 14.95 0.45
N CYS A 184 -4.94 14.93 1.44
CA CYS A 184 -6.26 15.56 1.36
C CYS A 184 -6.79 15.98 2.74
N ASP A 185 -7.88 16.77 2.73
CA ASP A 185 -8.55 17.25 3.94
C ASP A 185 -8.97 16.13 4.91
N GLY A 186 -9.35 14.97 4.36
CA GLY A 186 -9.71 13.78 5.15
C GLY A 186 -8.50 13.16 5.87
N GLY A 187 -7.33 13.14 5.21
CA GLY A 187 -6.07 12.69 5.81
C GLY A 187 -5.61 13.63 6.92
N MET A 188 -5.49 14.92 6.62
CA MET A 188 -5.02 15.90 7.60
C MET A 188 -5.96 16.06 8.82
N SER A 189 -7.28 15.96 8.62
CA SER A 189 -8.25 16.06 9.74
C SER A 189 -8.21 14.84 10.66
N CYS A 190 -7.84 13.66 10.13
CA CYS A 190 -7.61 12.44 10.91
C CYS A 190 -6.65 12.70 12.07
N TYR A 191 -5.51 13.33 11.78
CA TYR A 191 -4.48 13.57 12.77
C TYR A 191 -4.87 14.57 13.87
N THR A 192 -5.88 15.41 13.63
CA THR A 192 -6.46 16.27 14.68
C THR A 192 -7.26 15.44 15.70
N VAL A 193 -7.95 14.40 15.25
CA VAL A 193 -8.63 13.45 16.15
C VAL A 193 -7.58 12.61 16.90
N LEU A 194 -6.57 12.09 16.19
CA LEU A 194 -5.52 11.28 16.83
C LEU A 194 -4.75 12.07 17.89
N GLU A 195 -4.37 13.33 17.62
CA GLU A 195 -3.73 14.21 18.61
C GLU A 195 -4.59 14.36 19.88
N ARG A 196 -5.90 14.61 19.71
CA ARG A 196 -6.83 14.78 20.83
C ARG A 196 -6.98 13.51 21.66
N GLU A 197 -7.24 12.38 21.00
CA GLU A 197 -7.53 11.11 21.68
C GLU A 197 -6.28 10.49 22.31
N LEU A 198 -5.12 10.59 21.64
CA LEU A 198 -3.87 10.03 22.15
C LEU A 198 -3.18 10.98 23.13
N ASN A 199 -3.47 12.28 23.06
CA ASN A 199 -2.89 13.33 23.91
C ASN A 199 -1.36 13.24 23.97
N VAL A 200 -0.73 13.36 22.80
CA VAL A 200 0.72 13.28 22.60
C VAL A 200 1.22 14.48 21.80
N PRO A 201 2.49 14.89 21.97
CA PRO A 201 3.07 15.94 21.15
C PRO A 201 2.90 15.64 19.66
N THR A 202 2.46 16.63 18.90
CA THR A 202 2.22 16.50 17.45
C THR A 202 2.92 17.62 16.69
N PHE A 203 3.64 17.27 15.63
CA PHE A 203 4.24 18.22 14.69
C PHE A 203 3.59 18.06 13.31
N ARG A 204 3.21 19.18 12.72
CA ARG A 204 2.58 19.23 11.39
C ARG A 204 3.56 19.86 10.41
N LEU A 205 3.98 19.08 9.44
CA LEU A 205 4.78 19.53 8.31
C LEU A 205 3.91 20.38 7.37
N ASP A 206 4.38 21.58 7.04
CA ASP A 206 3.75 22.40 6.01
C ASP A 206 4.31 22.02 4.64
N VAL A 207 3.48 21.42 3.79
CA VAL A 207 3.88 21.02 2.43
C VAL A 207 3.33 22.03 1.41
N PRO A 208 4.18 22.65 0.58
CA PRO A 208 3.76 23.58 -0.45
C PRO A 208 2.72 23.01 -1.41
N TYR A 209 1.70 23.80 -1.75
CA TYR A 209 0.68 23.40 -2.74
C TYR A 209 1.25 23.33 -4.17
N ASN A 210 2.09 24.30 -4.54
CA ASN A 210 2.91 24.21 -5.75
C ASN A 210 4.21 23.50 -5.38
N PHE A 211 4.49 22.35 -5.99
CA PHE A 211 5.65 21.50 -5.65
C PHE A 211 6.52 21.17 -6.87
N TYR A 212 6.45 22.00 -7.91
CA TYR A 212 7.18 21.79 -9.17
C TYR A 212 8.52 22.53 -9.23
N ASP A 213 8.79 23.43 -8.28
CA ASP A 213 9.97 24.29 -8.30
C ASP A 213 10.97 24.00 -7.18
N GLU A 214 12.19 24.50 -7.37
CA GLU A 214 13.30 24.33 -6.43
C GLU A 214 13.04 25.05 -5.10
N ARG A 215 12.31 26.17 -5.12
CA ARG A 215 11.94 26.91 -3.90
C ARG A 215 11.10 26.03 -2.98
N SER A 216 10.11 25.33 -3.53
CA SER A 216 9.21 24.45 -2.79
C SER A 216 9.96 23.25 -2.22
N THR A 217 10.93 22.73 -2.99
CA THR A 217 11.83 21.67 -2.52
C THR A 217 12.69 22.11 -1.34
N LYS A 218 13.32 23.28 -1.43
CA LYS A 218 14.15 23.83 -0.33
C LYS A 218 13.31 24.14 0.90
N TYR A 219 12.15 24.75 0.72
CA TYR A 219 11.23 25.04 1.80
C TYR A 219 10.82 23.77 2.55
N PHE A 220 10.42 22.72 1.84
CA PHE A 220 10.01 21.49 2.49
C PHE A 220 11.20 20.75 3.14
N ALA A 221 12.41 20.84 2.56
CA ALA A 221 13.62 20.35 3.21
C ALA A 221 13.89 21.07 4.56
N ASP A 222 13.70 22.39 4.62
CA ASP A 222 13.80 23.16 5.86
C ASP A 222 12.74 22.74 6.89
N GLU A 223 11.51 22.43 6.45
CA GLU A 223 10.46 21.86 7.30
C GLU A 223 10.86 20.48 7.86
N LEU A 224 11.50 19.62 7.06
CA LEU A 224 12.03 18.35 7.55
C LEU A 224 13.14 18.56 8.61
N PHE A 225 14.04 19.55 8.43
CA PHE A 225 15.00 19.91 9.47
C PHE A 225 14.34 20.42 10.75
N ARG A 226 13.23 21.16 10.64
CA ARG A 226 12.44 21.58 11.81
C ARG A 226 11.80 20.39 12.51
N ALA A 227 11.27 19.43 11.75
CA ALA A 227 10.72 18.19 12.31
C ALA A 227 11.79 17.40 13.07
N VAL A 228 13.01 17.29 12.53
CA VAL A 228 14.15 16.66 13.25
C VAL A 228 14.40 17.34 14.60
N LYS A 229 14.58 18.66 14.62
CA LYS A 229 14.82 19.42 15.87
C LYS A 229 13.69 19.24 16.87
N TRP A 230 12.44 19.21 16.38
CA TRP A 230 11.27 19.01 17.22
C TRP A 230 11.21 17.59 17.79
N LEU A 231 11.54 16.56 17.00
CA LEU A 231 11.62 15.18 17.47
C LEU A 231 12.72 15.00 18.52
N GLU A 232 13.88 15.65 18.37
CA GLU A 232 14.95 15.60 19.37
C GLU A 232 14.52 16.19 20.72
N ALA A 233 13.64 17.19 20.70
CA ALA A 233 13.09 17.83 21.90
C ALA A 233 11.96 17.01 22.55
N ASN A 234 11.21 16.22 21.78
CA ASN A 234 10.00 15.53 22.25
C ASN A 234 10.12 14.01 22.34
N THR A 235 11.24 13.44 21.89
CA THR A 235 11.47 11.99 21.90
C THR A 235 12.88 11.64 22.40
N PRO A 236 13.15 10.37 22.75
CA PRO A 236 14.49 9.92 23.08
C PRO A 236 15.47 9.88 21.89
N GLY A 237 14.98 10.01 20.65
CA GLY A 237 15.79 9.87 19.44
C GLY A 237 16.68 11.07 19.18
N ARG A 238 17.84 10.85 18.56
CA ARG A 238 18.81 11.90 18.17
C ARG A 238 19.24 11.69 16.74
N MET A 239 19.36 12.77 15.98
CA MET A 239 19.63 12.64 14.56
C MET A 239 21.04 12.11 14.30
N ASP A 240 21.11 11.00 13.57
CA ASP A 240 22.35 10.43 13.06
C ASP A 240 22.37 10.60 11.52
N TRP A 241 23.16 11.57 11.07
CA TRP A 241 23.25 11.93 9.64
C TRP A 241 23.97 10.88 8.81
N ASP A 242 24.94 10.17 9.38
CA ASP A 242 25.65 9.09 8.69
C ASP A 242 24.70 7.89 8.51
N ARG A 243 23.92 7.57 9.54
CA ARG A 243 22.88 6.55 9.43
C ARG A 243 21.78 6.95 8.44
N LEU A 244 21.36 8.22 8.41
CA LEU A 244 20.38 8.68 7.40
C LEU A 244 20.92 8.48 5.99
N LYS A 245 22.19 8.81 5.76
CA LYS A 245 22.87 8.58 4.50
C LYS A 245 22.83 7.09 4.12
N GLU A 246 23.20 6.19 5.03
CA GLU A 246 23.15 4.74 4.79
C GLU A 246 21.74 4.24 4.43
N ILE A 247 20.71 4.73 5.13
CA ILE A 247 19.30 4.40 4.88
C ILE A 247 18.88 4.88 3.48
N CYS A 248 19.27 6.10 3.08
CA CYS A 248 18.97 6.63 1.75
C CYS A 248 19.74 5.90 0.64
N ASP A 249 21.00 5.51 0.88
CA ASP A 249 21.78 4.68 -0.05
C ASP A 249 21.16 3.27 -0.19
N GLU A 250 20.67 2.67 0.89
CA GLU A 250 19.90 1.43 0.86
C GLU A 250 18.57 1.59 0.10
N ARG A 251 17.87 2.71 0.29
CA ARG A 251 16.66 3.03 -0.48
C ARG A 251 16.97 3.12 -1.98
N ASN A 252 18.02 3.83 -2.38
CA ASN A 252 18.42 3.93 -3.78
C ASN A 252 18.70 2.55 -4.38
N ARG A 253 19.39 1.66 -3.64
CA ARG A 253 19.61 0.26 -4.06
C ARG A 253 18.30 -0.53 -4.21
N SER A 254 17.33 -0.35 -3.31
CA SER A 254 16.00 -0.95 -3.47
C SER A 254 15.30 -0.45 -4.74
N VAL A 255 15.42 0.84 -5.08
CA VAL A 255 14.82 1.44 -6.28
C VAL A 255 15.47 0.88 -7.55
N GLU A 256 16.78 0.62 -7.57
CA GLU A 256 17.45 -0.02 -8.72
C GLU A 256 16.82 -1.37 -9.08
N TYR A 257 16.65 -2.26 -8.08
CA TYR A 257 15.97 -3.55 -8.30
C TYR A 257 14.50 -3.38 -8.66
N GLN A 258 13.82 -2.38 -8.08
CA GLN A 258 12.44 -2.08 -8.46
C GLN A 258 12.33 -1.67 -9.92
N MET A 259 13.24 -0.82 -10.43
CA MET A 259 13.27 -0.42 -11.83
C MET A 259 13.54 -1.62 -12.74
N GLU A 260 14.45 -2.52 -12.36
CA GLU A 260 14.66 -3.78 -13.08
C GLU A 260 13.39 -4.64 -13.12
N LEU A 261 12.68 -4.76 -11.99
CA LEU A 261 11.40 -5.47 -11.92
C LEU A 261 10.35 -4.83 -12.85
N TRP A 262 10.26 -3.50 -12.85
CA TRP A 262 9.38 -2.75 -13.76
C TRP A 262 9.71 -2.98 -15.22
N ASP A 263 10.99 -3.10 -15.60
CA ASP A 263 11.35 -3.46 -16.97
C ASP A 263 10.98 -4.90 -17.31
N LEU A 264 11.17 -5.85 -16.39
CA LEU A 264 10.83 -7.26 -16.59
C LEU A 264 9.33 -7.48 -16.81
N ILE A 265 8.46 -6.84 -16.01
CA ILE A 265 7.00 -7.05 -16.10
C ILE A 265 6.38 -6.48 -17.39
N ARG A 266 7.14 -5.72 -18.19
CA ARG A 266 6.70 -5.23 -19.51
C ARG A 266 6.67 -6.34 -20.56
N GLU A 267 7.47 -7.40 -20.41
CA GLU A 267 7.51 -8.55 -21.32
C GLU A 267 6.16 -9.27 -21.39
N LYS A 268 5.75 -9.78 -22.57
CA LYS A 268 4.51 -10.56 -22.81
C LYS A 268 4.86 -12.05 -23.04
N PRO A 269 4.38 -13.00 -22.22
CA PRO A 269 3.64 -12.85 -20.97
C PRO A 269 4.46 -12.23 -19.83
N ALA A 270 3.81 -11.54 -18.91
CA ALA A 270 4.44 -10.85 -17.80
C ALA A 270 4.98 -11.86 -16.77
N PRO A 271 6.24 -11.75 -16.32
CA PRO A 271 6.81 -12.67 -15.35
C PRO A 271 6.25 -12.55 -13.92
N LEU A 272 5.64 -11.42 -13.57
CA LEU A 272 4.97 -11.19 -12.29
C LEU A 272 3.80 -10.22 -12.49
N ALA A 273 2.78 -10.34 -11.65
CA ALA A 273 1.61 -9.49 -11.63
C ALA A 273 0.99 -9.45 -10.21
N GLY A 274 -0.06 -8.65 -10.05
CA GLY A 274 -0.95 -8.69 -8.90
C GLY A 274 -0.35 -8.27 -7.57
N GLU A 275 -0.77 -8.94 -6.49
CA GLU A 275 -0.46 -8.63 -5.09
C GLU A 275 1.03 -8.66 -4.79
N ALA A 276 1.77 -9.54 -5.46
CA ALA A 276 3.22 -9.64 -5.30
C ALA A 276 3.94 -8.34 -5.70
N LEU A 277 3.35 -7.56 -6.63
CA LEU A 277 3.87 -6.26 -7.06
C LEU A 277 3.37 -5.13 -6.15
N TYR A 278 2.06 -4.90 -6.09
CA TYR A 278 1.54 -3.69 -5.43
C TYR A 278 1.71 -3.74 -3.90
N LEU A 279 1.48 -4.89 -3.27
CA LEU A 279 1.60 -5.01 -1.81
C LEU A 279 3.07 -4.97 -1.40
N GLY A 280 3.93 -5.60 -2.20
CA GLY A 280 5.38 -5.48 -2.06
C GLY A 280 5.85 -4.04 -2.14
N HIS A 281 5.41 -3.30 -3.16
CA HIS A 281 5.72 -1.88 -3.29
C HIS A 281 5.23 -1.07 -2.07
N MET A 282 3.95 -1.22 -1.71
CA MET A 282 3.33 -0.48 -0.62
C MET A 282 4.08 -0.67 0.71
N ILE A 283 4.48 -1.89 1.03
CA ILE A 283 5.14 -2.16 2.32
C ILE A 283 6.63 -1.80 2.27
N PHE A 284 7.36 -2.19 1.23
CA PHE A 284 8.82 -2.08 1.20
C PHE A 284 9.35 -0.79 0.58
N MET A 285 8.55 -0.06 -0.21
CA MET A 285 8.98 1.19 -0.84
C MET A 285 8.27 2.44 -0.30
N VAL A 286 7.09 2.28 0.30
CA VAL A 286 6.30 3.38 0.86
C VAL A 286 6.31 3.35 2.38
N ALA A 287 5.84 2.27 3.01
CA ALA A 287 5.68 2.23 4.47
C ALA A 287 7.01 2.08 5.22
N MET A 288 7.97 1.31 4.70
CA MET A 288 9.23 0.98 5.39
C MET A 288 10.52 1.15 4.56
N PRO A 289 10.62 2.17 3.69
CA PRO A 289 11.76 2.33 2.78
C PRO A 289 13.10 2.47 3.50
N GLY A 290 14.17 2.09 2.79
CA GLY A 290 15.55 2.28 3.25
C GLY A 290 16.04 1.24 4.27
N ARG A 291 15.27 0.19 4.54
CA ARG A 291 15.73 -0.97 5.32
C ARG A 291 16.36 -2.03 4.42
N PRO A 292 17.39 -2.77 4.87
CA PRO A 292 18.00 -3.87 4.10
C PRO A 292 17.00 -4.95 3.64
N ALA A 293 15.95 -5.19 4.44
CA ALA A 293 14.87 -6.12 4.11
C ALA A 293 14.10 -5.69 2.84
N CYS A 294 14.06 -4.40 2.52
CA CYS A 294 13.40 -3.87 1.31
C CYS A 294 14.21 -4.20 0.06
N THR A 295 15.53 -4.03 0.12
CA THR A 295 16.44 -4.41 -0.97
C THR A 295 16.47 -5.92 -1.15
N GLU A 296 16.51 -6.69 -0.07
CA GLU A 296 16.42 -8.16 -0.13
C GLU A 296 15.11 -8.60 -0.78
N TYR A 297 13.98 -7.98 -0.40
CA TYR A 297 12.68 -8.25 -1.00
C TYR A 297 12.70 -7.97 -2.51
N MET A 298 13.09 -6.77 -2.93
CA MET A 298 13.08 -6.38 -4.35
C MET A 298 14.00 -7.26 -5.19
N LYS A 299 15.22 -7.54 -4.70
CA LYS A 299 16.14 -8.48 -5.36
C LYS A 299 15.51 -9.87 -5.53
N THR A 300 14.87 -10.38 -4.47
CA THR A 300 14.20 -11.69 -4.51
C THR A 300 13.05 -11.71 -5.51
N MET A 301 12.27 -10.63 -5.60
CA MET A 301 11.20 -10.51 -6.59
C MET A 301 11.75 -10.44 -8.02
N VAL A 302 12.87 -9.75 -8.26
CA VAL A 302 13.58 -9.77 -9.56
C VAL A 302 14.04 -11.18 -9.91
N ASP A 303 14.66 -11.89 -8.97
CA ASP A 303 15.13 -13.26 -9.19
C ASP A 303 13.97 -14.22 -9.49
N MET A 304 12.83 -14.09 -8.79
CA MET A 304 11.62 -14.83 -9.14
C MET A 304 11.08 -14.45 -10.52
N ALA A 305 11.01 -13.16 -10.86
CA ALA A 305 10.54 -12.71 -12.15
C ALA A 305 11.38 -13.34 -13.28
N LYS A 306 12.70 -13.35 -13.16
CA LYS A 306 13.60 -14.01 -14.13
C LYS A 306 13.35 -15.50 -14.27
N ARG A 307 13.05 -16.20 -13.18
CA ARG A 307 12.75 -17.64 -13.20
C ARG A 307 11.38 -17.94 -13.79
N ILE A 308 10.36 -17.17 -13.41
CA ILE A 308 8.99 -17.29 -13.95
C ILE A 308 8.98 -16.96 -15.45
N ARG A 309 9.75 -15.96 -15.88
CA ARG A 309 9.96 -15.64 -17.30
C ARG A 309 10.47 -16.86 -18.07
N ALA A 310 11.42 -17.61 -17.51
CA ALA A 310 11.96 -18.82 -18.14
C ALA A 310 10.93 -19.97 -18.21
N GLU A 311 9.90 -19.95 -17.36
CA GLU A 311 8.77 -20.90 -17.36
C GLU A 311 7.58 -20.43 -18.25
N GLY A 312 7.72 -19.29 -18.93
CA GLY A 312 6.69 -18.76 -19.84
C GLY A 312 5.79 -17.68 -19.26
N GLY A 313 6.14 -17.11 -18.10
CA GLY A 313 5.43 -15.99 -17.47
C GLY A 313 4.50 -16.39 -16.32
N ALA A 314 3.96 -15.39 -15.64
CA ALA A 314 3.14 -15.56 -14.44
C ALA A 314 1.83 -16.29 -14.73
N LEU A 315 1.21 -15.97 -15.86
CA LEU A 315 -0.05 -16.54 -16.28
C LEU A 315 0.09 -17.14 -17.69
N HIS A 316 -0.01 -18.47 -17.80
CA HIS A 316 0.10 -19.17 -19.09
C HIS A 316 -1.00 -18.77 -20.09
N ASN A 317 -2.15 -18.29 -19.61
CA ASN A 317 -3.26 -17.80 -20.43
C ASN A 317 -3.40 -16.27 -20.41
N GLU A 318 -2.30 -15.52 -20.27
CA GLU A 318 -2.34 -14.05 -20.36
C GLU A 318 -2.97 -13.61 -21.70
N ARG A 319 -4.16 -13.00 -21.60
CA ARG A 319 -4.95 -12.51 -22.74
C ARG A 319 -5.05 -11.00 -22.75
N PHE A 320 -5.08 -10.38 -21.58
CA PHE A 320 -5.27 -8.95 -21.43
C PHE A 320 -4.44 -8.39 -20.29
N ARG A 321 -4.08 -7.12 -20.42
CA ARG A 321 -3.36 -6.34 -19.41
C ARG A 321 -4.18 -5.16 -18.95
N ALA A 322 -4.27 -5.00 -17.64
CA ALA A 322 -4.91 -3.86 -17.01
C ALA A 322 -3.97 -3.16 -16.03
N ALA A 323 -4.19 -1.85 -15.87
CA ALA A 323 -3.81 -1.16 -14.64
C ALA A 323 -5.03 -1.10 -13.72
N LEU A 324 -4.82 -1.29 -12.42
CA LEU A 324 -5.79 -0.90 -11.40
C LEU A 324 -5.38 0.48 -10.88
N TRP A 325 -5.84 1.54 -11.54
CA TRP A 325 -5.47 2.91 -11.19
C TRP A 325 -6.29 3.41 -10.01
N ASN A 326 -5.69 4.23 -9.13
CA ASN A 326 -6.12 4.57 -7.75
C ASN A 326 -5.87 3.41 -6.75
N PRO A 327 -5.89 3.63 -5.41
CA PRO A 327 -5.59 2.59 -4.43
C PRO A 327 -6.38 1.29 -4.65
N PRO A 328 -5.77 0.14 -4.34
CA PRO A 328 -6.38 -1.17 -4.61
C PRO A 328 -7.68 -1.38 -3.84
N THR A 329 -8.49 -2.35 -4.30
CA THR A 329 -9.78 -2.69 -3.68
C THR A 329 -9.60 -3.46 -2.38
N LEU A 330 -9.38 -2.77 -1.25
CA LEU A 330 -9.08 -3.45 0.03
C LEU A 330 -10.22 -4.36 0.51
N VAL A 331 -11.47 -3.98 0.24
CA VAL A 331 -12.66 -4.80 0.58
C VAL A 331 -12.88 -6.00 -0.33
N TYR A 332 -12.16 -6.07 -1.46
CA TYR A 332 -12.21 -7.19 -2.40
C TYR A 332 -10.82 -7.45 -3.02
N PRO A 333 -9.86 -7.96 -2.23
CA PRO A 333 -8.51 -8.26 -2.72
C PRO A 333 -8.51 -9.34 -3.81
N GLU A 334 -9.51 -10.23 -3.83
CA GLU A 334 -9.58 -11.33 -4.81
C GLU A 334 -9.95 -10.88 -6.22
N LEU A 335 -10.22 -9.59 -6.46
CA LEU A 335 -10.52 -9.06 -7.79
C LEU A 335 -9.46 -9.47 -8.81
N ILE A 336 -8.18 -9.36 -8.44
CA ILE A 336 -7.05 -9.65 -9.32
C ILE A 336 -7.00 -11.15 -9.63
N ALA A 337 -6.94 -11.99 -8.60
CA ALA A 337 -6.92 -13.44 -8.77
C ALA A 337 -8.16 -13.95 -9.55
N TRP A 338 -9.34 -13.39 -9.30
CA TRP A 338 -10.55 -13.72 -10.06
C TRP A 338 -10.42 -13.36 -11.55
N ALA A 339 -9.91 -12.16 -11.85
CA ALA A 339 -9.76 -11.68 -13.22
C ALA A 339 -8.73 -12.48 -14.03
N GLU A 340 -7.63 -12.88 -13.39
CA GLU A 340 -6.62 -13.78 -13.97
C GLU A 340 -7.28 -15.09 -14.41
N GLN A 341 -8.02 -15.74 -13.51
CA GLN A 341 -8.63 -17.04 -13.78
C GLN A 341 -9.77 -16.94 -14.80
N ARG A 342 -10.65 -15.95 -14.64
CA ARG A 342 -11.87 -15.86 -15.43
C ARG A 342 -11.63 -15.36 -16.84
N TYR A 343 -10.69 -14.43 -17.04
CA TYR A 343 -10.51 -13.76 -18.33
C TYR A 343 -9.06 -13.75 -18.85
N GLY A 344 -8.08 -14.22 -18.08
CA GLY A 344 -6.68 -14.09 -18.44
C GLY A 344 -6.16 -12.66 -18.32
N VAL A 345 -6.75 -11.85 -17.42
CA VAL A 345 -6.35 -10.46 -17.19
C VAL A 345 -5.22 -10.41 -16.16
N VAL A 346 -4.05 -9.90 -16.54
CA VAL A 346 -2.97 -9.59 -15.60
C VAL A 346 -3.00 -8.12 -15.22
N THR A 347 -2.85 -7.84 -13.92
CA THR A 347 -2.73 -6.47 -13.39
C THR A 347 -1.27 -6.18 -13.09
N LEU A 348 -0.62 -5.31 -13.86
CA LEU A 348 0.84 -5.10 -13.79
C LEU A 348 1.24 -3.97 -12.85
N MET A 349 0.43 -2.92 -12.77
CA MET A 349 0.74 -1.78 -11.92
C MET A 349 -0.52 -1.02 -11.53
N ASP A 350 -0.42 -0.30 -10.42
CA ASP A 350 -1.43 0.57 -9.88
C ASP A 350 -0.88 1.99 -9.69
N MET A 351 -1.76 2.90 -9.27
CA MET A 351 -1.38 4.30 -9.04
C MET A 351 -0.30 4.44 -7.97
N ILE A 352 -0.34 3.68 -6.89
CA ILE A 352 0.61 3.78 -5.77
C ILE A 352 1.99 3.31 -6.20
N SER A 353 2.08 2.31 -7.05
CA SER A 353 3.35 1.71 -7.48
C SER A 353 4.11 2.52 -8.53
N TYR A 354 3.41 3.32 -9.34
CA TYR A 354 4.03 4.06 -10.43
C TYR A 354 4.47 5.46 -10.02
N ASN A 355 5.79 5.68 -10.02
CA ASN A 355 6.41 6.99 -9.82
C ASN A 355 7.63 7.17 -10.73
N ARG A 356 8.11 8.41 -10.85
CA ARG A 356 9.29 8.78 -11.66
C ARG A 356 10.30 9.55 -10.83
N HIS A 357 10.53 9.12 -9.59
CA HIS A 357 11.43 9.81 -8.68
C HIS A 357 12.89 9.58 -9.08
N PRO A 358 13.74 10.63 -9.05
CA PRO A 358 15.18 10.43 -9.15
C PRO A 358 15.71 9.77 -7.87
N TYR A 359 16.91 9.19 -7.95
CA TYR A 359 17.65 8.77 -6.77
C TYR A 359 17.94 9.96 -5.84
N ILE A 360 18.01 9.68 -4.54
CA ILE A 360 18.41 10.67 -3.53
C ILE A 360 19.90 10.95 -3.68
N ASP A 361 20.30 12.22 -3.79
CA ASP A 361 21.72 12.61 -3.70
C ASP A 361 22.16 12.60 -2.24
N THR A 362 22.99 11.61 -1.89
CA THR A 362 23.45 11.34 -0.51
C THR A 362 24.78 12.01 -0.14
N LYS A 363 25.22 13.02 -0.89
CA LYS A 363 26.47 13.75 -0.61
C LYS A 363 26.46 14.59 0.67
N SER A 364 25.30 15.09 1.09
CA SER A 364 25.16 15.96 2.27
C SER A 364 23.77 15.84 2.91
N PRO A 365 23.62 16.22 4.20
CA PRO A 365 22.31 16.32 4.84
C PRO A 365 21.30 17.16 4.04
N GLN A 366 21.74 18.27 3.45
CA GLN A 366 20.87 19.14 2.65
C GLN A 366 20.33 18.41 1.42
N THR A 367 21.20 17.79 0.63
CA THR A 367 20.80 17.09 -0.60
C THR A 367 19.92 15.88 -0.32
N ILE A 368 20.16 15.19 0.82
CA ILE A 368 19.30 14.11 1.30
C ILE A 368 17.89 14.64 1.61
N MET A 369 17.79 15.70 2.42
CA MET A 369 16.50 16.29 2.81
C MET A 369 15.72 16.79 1.61
N GLU A 370 16.39 17.42 0.62
CA GLU A 370 15.75 17.79 -0.64
C GLU A 370 15.31 16.57 -1.46
N GLY A 371 16.08 15.47 -1.44
CA GLY A 371 15.70 14.21 -2.09
C GLY A 371 14.42 13.62 -1.49
N LEU A 372 14.38 13.48 -0.16
CA LEU A 372 13.19 13.04 0.57
C LEU A 372 12.00 13.97 0.31
N SER A 373 12.24 15.29 0.28
CA SER A 373 11.21 16.29 -0.03
C SER A 373 10.58 16.06 -1.41
N ARG A 374 11.39 15.78 -2.44
CA ARG A 374 10.89 15.46 -3.78
C ARG A 374 10.08 14.17 -3.79
N ILE A 375 10.57 13.13 -3.12
CA ILE A 375 9.89 11.83 -3.05
C ILE A 375 8.50 11.95 -2.43
N ILE A 376 8.39 12.69 -1.34
CA ILE A 376 7.12 12.89 -0.63
C ILE A 376 6.17 13.77 -1.45
N MET A 377 6.62 14.94 -1.90
CA MET A 377 5.75 15.88 -2.64
C MET A 377 5.33 15.35 -4.02
N GLN A 378 6.20 14.61 -4.70
CA GLN A 378 5.93 14.00 -6.01
C GLN A 378 5.51 12.53 -5.89
N GLY A 379 5.33 12.01 -4.67
CA GLY A 379 4.91 10.64 -4.42
C GLY A 379 3.53 10.37 -5.00
N PRO A 380 3.20 9.13 -5.41
CA PRO A 380 1.99 8.90 -6.20
C PRO A 380 0.69 9.34 -5.52
N MET A 381 0.54 9.07 -4.22
CA MET A 381 -0.61 9.56 -3.45
C MET A 381 -0.68 11.10 -3.44
N ALA A 382 0.44 11.79 -3.19
CA ALA A 382 0.48 13.24 -3.17
C ALA A 382 0.27 13.85 -4.58
N ARG A 383 1.01 13.37 -5.57
CA ARG A 383 1.05 13.92 -6.93
C ARG A 383 -0.25 13.68 -7.69
N HIS A 384 -0.77 12.45 -7.67
CA HIS A 384 -1.94 12.11 -8.48
C HIS A 384 -3.25 12.58 -7.86
N THR A 385 -3.31 12.82 -6.54
CA THR A 385 -4.52 13.35 -5.89
C THR A 385 -4.48 14.87 -5.63
N ARG A 386 -3.43 15.57 -6.04
CA ARG A 386 -3.27 17.02 -5.79
C ARG A 386 -2.75 17.76 -7.01
N GLY A 387 -3.16 19.03 -7.12
CA GLY A 387 -2.74 19.91 -8.21
C GLY A 387 -3.51 19.66 -9.52
N PRO A 388 -2.96 20.09 -10.67
CA PRO A 388 -3.63 19.96 -11.97
C PRO A 388 -3.81 18.48 -12.37
N GLN A 389 -4.91 18.22 -13.07
CA GLN A 389 -5.25 16.93 -13.68
C GLN A 389 -4.11 16.29 -14.50
N THR A 390 -3.19 17.09 -15.02
CA THR A 390 -2.03 16.61 -15.78
C THR A 390 -1.12 15.71 -14.95
N ASN A 391 -1.06 15.89 -13.62
CA ASN A 391 -0.31 14.98 -12.76
C ASN A 391 -0.87 13.55 -12.86
N PHE A 392 -2.20 13.42 -12.83
CA PHE A 392 -2.90 12.15 -12.84
C PHE A 392 -2.86 11.51 -14.24
N PHE A 393 -3.29 12.25 -15.27
CA PHE A 393 -3.46 11.69 -16.61
C PHE A 393 -2.16 11.47 -17.38
N THR A 394 -1.16 12.35 -17.22
CA THR A 394 0.12 12.16 -17.91
C THR A 394 0.80 10.88 -17.42
N ASP A 395 0.88 10.68 -16.10
CA ASP A 395 1.50 9.50 -15.53
C ASP A 395 0.72 8.22 -15.88
N LEU A 396 -0.62 8.27 -15.86
CA LEU A 396 -1.47 7.15 -16.26
C LEU A 396 -1.27 6.74 -17.73
N PHE A 397 -1.26 7.70 -18.67
CA PHE A 397 -1.13 7.37 -20.09
C PHE A 397 0.30 6.95 -20.44
N ASP A 398 1.31 7.55 -19.79
CA ASP A 398 2.70 7.08 -19.88
C ASP A 398 2.81 5.62 -19.41
N LEU A 399 2.12 5.26 -18.32
CA LEU A 399 2.05 3.90 -17.82
C LEU A 399 1.33 2.97 -18.81
N TYR A 400 0.18 3.39 -19.34
CA TYR A 400 -0.61 2.62 -20.29
C TYR A 400 0.23 2.18 -21.50
N GLU A 401 0.98 3.12 -22.08
CA GLU A 401 1.85 2.85 -23.22
C GLU A 401 3.07 2.00 -22.82
N ARG A 402 3.76 2.35 -21.73
CA ARG A 402 5.00 1.65 -21.32
C ARG A 402 4.80 0.19 -21.00
N PHE A 403 3.66 -0.17 -20.39
CA PHE A 403 3.36 -1.53 -19.96
C PHE A 403 2.51 -2.32 -20.98
N ASN A 404 2.26 -1.74 -22.16
CA ASN A 404 1.46 -2.32 -23.24
C ASN A 404 0.09 -2.79 -22.75
N LEU A 405 -0.60 -1.92 -22.00
CA LEU A 405 -1.91 -2.23 -21.43
C LEU A 405 -3.00 -2.26 -22.50
N ASP A 406 -4.02 -3.09 -22.29
CA ASP A 406 -5.17 -3.22 -23.18
C ASP A 406 -6.39 -2.45 -22.66
N MET A 407 -6.41 -2.17 -21.35
CA MET A 407 -7.51 -1.46 -20.69
C MET A 407 -7.05 -0.79 -19.40
N ILE A 408 -7.87 0.12 -18.89
CA ILE A 408 -7.68 0.76 -17.59
C ILE A 408 -8.88 0.41 -16.69
N TRP A 409 -8.59 -0.14 -15.52
CA TRP A 409 -9.55 -0.26 -14.43
C TRP A 409 -9.24 0.84 -13.42
N MET A 410 -10.10 1.85 -13.35
CA MET A 410 -10.05 2.85 -12.31
C MET A 410 -10.80 2.34 -11.09
N ALA A 411 -10.10 2.18 -9.97
CA ALA A 411 -10.71 1.98 -8.67
C ALA A 411 -11.37 3.30 -8.22
N GLY A 412 -12.63 3.48 -8.57
CA GLY A 412 -13.44 4.66 -8.29
C GLY A 412 -13.93 4.72 -6.85
N HIS A 413 -13.01 4.88 -5.89
CA HIS A 413 -13.34 5.02 -4.47
C HIS A 413 -14.19 6.27 -4.25
N MET A 414 -15.44 6.08 -3.82
CA MET A 414 -16.40 7.19 -3.67
C MET A 414 -16.02 8.22 -2.61
N GLY A 415 -15.25 7.83 -1.59
CA GLY A 415 -14.72 8.73 -0.56
C GLY A 415 -13.53 9.57 -1.01
N CYS A 416 -12.94 9.28 -2.17
CA CYS A 416 -11.83 10.08 -2.72
C CYS A 416 -12.36 11.21 -3.61
N LYS A 417 -12.66 12.35 -3.00
CA LYS A 417 -13.19 13.54 -3.70
C LYS A 417 -12.32 13.99 -4.89
N ASN A 418 -11.00 13.94 -4.72
CA ASN A 418 -10.04 14.39 -5.74
C ASN A 418 -10.13 13.56 -7.01
N THR A 419 -10.20 12.22 -6.91
CA THR A 419 -10.29 11.38 -8.10
C THR A 419 -11.71 11.28 -8.65
N MET A 420 -12.73 11.37 -7.78
CA MET A 420 -14.13 11.47 -8.20
C MET A 420 -14.38 12.69 -9.10
N ALA A 421 -13.76 13.83 -8.80
CA ALA A 421 -13.83 15.04 -9.62
C ALA A 421 -13.25 14.86 -11.03
N LEU A 422 -12.34 13.89 -11.23
CA LEU A 422 -11.69 13.63 -12.52
C LEU A 422 -12.48 12.66 -13.41
N ASN A 423 -13.52 11.98 -12.90
CA ASN A 423 -14.23 10.91 -13.61
C ASN A 423 -14.84 11.33 -14.96
N GLY A 424 -15.31 12.58 -15.08
CA GLY A 424 -15.81 13.12 -16.35
C GLY A 424 -14.69 13.21 -17.39
N MET A 425 -13.61 13.90 -17.01
CA MET A 425 -12.41 14.06 -17.85
C MET A 425 -11.77 12.72 -18.21
N PHE A 426 -11.81 11.74 -17.30
CA PHE A 426 -11.27 10.41 -17.54
C PHE A 426 -11.98 9.73 -18.70
N ARG A 427 -13.31 9.73 -18.71
CA ARG A 427 -14.11 9.15 -19.80
C ARG A 427 -13.82 9.83 -21.13
N GLU A 428 -13.73 11.16 -21.15
CA GLU A 428 -13.44 11.93 -22.36
C GLU A 428 -12.05 11.60 -22.91
N LYS A 429 -11.01 11.67 -22.06
CA LYS A 429 -9.62 11.43 -22.46
C LYS A 429 -9.35 10.00 -22.91
N CYS A 430 -9.98 9.00 -22.28
CA CYS A 430 -9.89 7.61 -22.72
C CYS A 430 -10.64 7.39 -24.03
N ARG A 431 -11.83 7.96 -24.20
CA ARG A 431 -12.60 7.89 -25.45
C ARG A 431 -11.84 8.50 -26.63
N GLU A 432 -11.21 9.66 -26.43
CA GLU A 432 -10.35 10.31 -27.44
C GLU A 432 -9.17 9.41 -27.89
N ARG A 433 -8.65 8.59 -26.96
CA ARG A 433 -7.52 7.69 -27.22
C ARG A 433 -7.94 6.28 -27.66
N GLY A 434 -9.25 6.00 -27.69
CA GLY A 434 -9.75 4.65 -27.93
C GLY A 434 -9.38 3.63 -26.84
N ILE A 435 -9.09 4.10 -25.61
CA ILE A 435 -8.70 3.24 -24.49
C ILE A 435 -9.96 2.71 -23.77
N PRO A 436 -10.15 1.39 -23.65
CA PRO A 436 -11.21 0.82 -22.83
C PRO A 436 -11.03 1.19 -21.34
N LEU A 437 -12.05 1.83 -20.77
CA LEU A 437 -12.04 2.30 -19.38
C LEU A 437 -13.21 1.69 -18.60
N LEU A 438 -12.89 1.04 -17.49
CA LEU A 438 -13.83 0.69 -16.44
C LEU A 438 -13.60 1.60 -15.24
N ILE A 439 -14.62 2.31 -14.77
CA ILE A 439 -14.59 2.98 -13.47
C ILE A 439 -15.41 2.12 -12.50
N ILE A 440 -14.71 1.35 -11.68
CA ILE A 440 -15.29 0.48 -10.66
C ILE A 440 -15.78 1.36 -9.53
N GLN A 441 -17.09 1.47 -9.35
CA GLN A 441 -17.65 2.13 -8.18
C GLN A 441 -17.47 1.23 -6.96
N TYR A 442 -16.79 1.72 -5.93
CA TYR A 442 -16.61 1.01 -4.67
C TYR A 442 -16.28 1.96 -3.51
N ASP A 443 -16.28 1.41 -2.29
CA ASP A 443 -15.69 2.06 -1.13
C ASP A 443 -14.41 1.32 -0.72
N LEU A 444 -13.38 2.08 -0.31
CA LEU A 444 -12.05 1.56 -0.02
C LEU A 444 -12.04 0.60 1.17
N SER A 445 -12.91 0.82 2.16
CA SER A 445 -12.89 0.11 3.44
C SER A 445 -14.28 -0.28 3.96
N ASP A 446 -15.38 0.12 3.31
CA ASP A 446 -16.74 -0.17 3.75
C ASP A 446 -17.51 -1.05 2.75
N THR A 447 -17.76 -2.32 3.12
CA THR A 447 -18.45 -3.27 2.21
C THR A 447 -19.93 -2.96 2.04
N ARG A 448 -20.52 -2.14 2.92
CA ARG A 448 -21.95 -1.79 2.94
C ARG A 448 -22.31 -0.81 1.83
N VAL A 449 -21.31 -0.08 1.34
CA VAL A 449 -21.47 0.89 0.24
C VAL A 449 -21.54 0.16 -1.11
N VAL A 450 -20.56 -0.69 -1.40
CA VAL A 450 -20.59 -1.61 -2.54
C VAL A 450 -20.00 -2.95 -2.11
N SER A 451 -20.81 -4.01 -2.21
CA SER A 451 -20.36 -5.35 -1.84
C SER A 451 -19.30 -5.89 -2.82
N PRO A 452 -18.41 -6.81 -2.38
CA PRO A 452 -17.46 -7.50 -3.27
C PRO A 452 -18.11 -8.17 -4.49
N ALA A 453 -19.34 -8.68 -4.33
CA ALA A 453 -20.08 -9.29 -5.44
C ALA A 453 -20.47 -8.27 -6.52
N GLU A 454 -20.84 -7.05 -6.12
CA GLU A 454 -21.20 -5.98 -7.07
C GLU A 454 -19.95 -5.36 -7.72
N ILE A 455 -18.83 -5.26 -7.00
CA ILE A 455 -17.52 -4.89 -7.60
C ILE A 455 -17.19 -5.87 -8.73
N ARG A 456 -17.28 -7.18 -8.46
CA ARG A 456 -17.03 -8.22 -9.46
C ARG A 456 -17.99 -8.12 -10.65
N LYS A 457 -19.28 -7.89 -10.41
CA LYS A 457 -20.30 -7.77 -11.46
C LYS A 457 -20.03 -6.61 -12.42
N GLN A 458 -19.52 -5.48 -11.91
CA GLN A 458 -19.09 -4.36 -12.75
C GLN A 458 -17.94 -4.77 -13.68
N ALA A 459 -16.92 -5.46 -13.14
CA ALA A 459 -15.79 -5.95 -13.93
C ALA A 459 -16.22 -7.03 -14.95
N GLU A 460 -17.06 -7.99 -14.55
CA GLU A 460 -17.63 -9.04 -15.41
C GLU A 460 -18.42 -8.42 -16.56
N GLY A 461 -19.32 -7.48 -16.26
CA GLY A 461 -20.10 -6.77 -17.27
C GLY A 461 -19.21 -5.99 -18.25
N PHE A 462 -18.16 -5.32 -17.78
CA PHE A 462 -17.21 -4.62 -18.64
C PHE A 462 -16.45 -5.58 -19.57
N MET A 463 -15.94 -6.70 -19.03
CA MET A 463 -15.22 -7.69 -19.80
C MET A 463 -16.09 -8.31 -20.89
N GLU A 464 -17.36 -8.61 -20.60
CA GLU A 464 -18.26 -9.27 -21.54
C GLU A 464 -18.85 -8.32 -22.59
N THR A 465 -19.14 -7.06 -22.21
CA THR A 465 -19.86 -6.13 -23.09
C THR A 465 -18.94 -5.19 -23.87
N VAL A 466 -17.88 -4.67 -23.22
CA VAL A 466 -16.96 -3.69 -23.80
C VAL A 466 -15.78 -4.40 -24.44
N ILE A 467 -15.11 -5.27 -23.67
CA ILE A 467 -13.95 -6.04 -24.18
C ILE A 467 -14.40 -7.20 -25.06
N LYS A 468 -15.64 -7.70 -24.88
CA LYS A 468 -16.17 -8.90 -25.55
C LYS A 468 -15.30 -10.13 -25.31
N ALA A 469 -14.72 -10.21 -24.12
CA ALA A 469 -13.90 -11.34 -23.72
C ALA A 469 -14.80 -12.52 -23.35
N GLU A 470 -14.62 -13.65 -24.03
CA GLU A 470 -15.22 -14.91 -23.59
C GLU A 470 -14.54 -15.37 -22.30
N PRO A 471 -15.31 -15.76 -21.27
CA PRO A 471 -14.71 -16.26 -20.05
C PRO A 471 -14.03 -17.62 -20.25
N SER A 472 -12.93 -17.84 -19.53
CA SER A 472 -12.25 -19.13 -19.43
C SER A 472 -13.20 -20.20 -18.87
N LYS A 473 -13.09 -21.41 -19.43
CA LYS A 473 -13.93 -22.58 -19.10
C LYS A 473 -13.59 -23.21 -17.77
#